data_AF-A0AA36FF31-F1
#
_entry.id   AF-A0AA36FF31-F1
#
_cell.length_a   1.000
_cell.length_b   1.000
_cell.length_c   1.000
_cell.angle_alpha   90.00
_cell.angle_beta   90.00
_cell.angle_gamma   90.00
#
_symmetry.space_group_name_H-M   'P 1'
#
loop_
_entity.id
_entity.type
_entity.pdbx_description
1 polymer ?
#
loop_
_entity_poly.entity_id
_entity_poly.type
_entity_poly.pdbx_seq_one_letter_code
_entity_poly.pdbx_strand_id
1 'polypeptide(L)'
;METPKQENEAFAAILYAEPGALGLIANIMAATVVAVENILNENGSPPALILSGVHLIVIGGFLQLLAGFMSYRRNDHLTGSAFIVFASLWTIQASLAFVLRPASLAVITLHTLGMFFVMSFHKIWIPFTLFFELNMIAFVIRCFAVNQPWMNFVTALLAGIVSLYGTFAGMTNGTLQGHLVPLGDPILKASQPPARFTKLCPTFTSKRTSAILKAAKILTDGGIVGVPTDTVYALAASCRLPNSIKNIYTVKERPSEKPICICLSNLKQLEEAKPDFCDLLWAFMRLCYPGKISCVVPKGEWLLNLGLGDATEYIGNKESVCIRIPDSSILAYLTQLTGPVALSSANPSGGEDSIHHDMVLESLGHKIDGMICDGESRETAPSTVVNCLNISKGEISFFRIGCAPQDHVENLFEEAKKEVNFKPQIIVEKNLN
;
A
#
# COMPACT_ATOMS: atom_id res chain seq x y z
N MET A 1 -33.22 -16.20 7.91
CA MET A 1 -33.03 -14.77 8.21
C MET A 1 -32.18 -14.71 9.46
N GLU A 2 -30.86 -14.77 9.30
CA GLU A 2 -29.91 -14.52 10.38
C GLU A 2 -29.05 -13.34 9.95
N THR A 3 -28.92 -12.38 10.85
CA THR A 3 -28.33 -11.05 10.65
C THR A 3 -26.81 -11.12 10.52
N PRO A 4 -26.18 -10.41 9.57
CA PRO A 4 -24.72 -10.26 9.52
C PRO A 4 -24.31 -9.20 10.54
N LYS A 5 -23.70 -9.60 11.65
CA LYS A 5 -23.29 -8.68 12.73
C LYS A 5 -21.79 -8.70 13.04
N GLN A 6 -20.93 -9.18 12.13
CA GLN A 6 -19.48 -9.27 12.40
C GLN A 6 -18.54 -8.68 11.34
N GLU A 7 -19.04 -8.19 10.19
CA GLU A 7 -18.17 -7.55 9.18
C GLU A 7 -17.94 -6.04 9.39
N ASN A 8 -18.66 -5.39 10.31
CA ASN A 8 -18.55 -3.94 10.51
C ASN A 8 -17.52 -3.49 11.56
N GLU A 9 -16.92 -4.40 12.34
CA GLU A 9 -15.99 -3.98 13.41
C GLU A 9 -14.54 -3.79 12.90
N ALA A 10 -14.11 -4.52 11.87
CA ALA A 10 -12.78 -4.33 11.28
C ALA A 10 -12.70 -3.10 10.35
N PHE A 11 -13.83 -2.71 9.74
CA PHE A 11 -13.90 -1.57 8.82
C PHE A 11 -13.96 -0.21 9.53
N ALA A 12 -14.32 -0.17 10.82
CA ALA A 12 -14.43 1.07 11.59
C ALA A 12 -13.11 1.52 12.25
N ALA A 13 -12.16 0.60 12.51
CA ALA A 13 -10.94 0.92 13.26
C ALA A 13 -9.89 1.70 12.44
N ILE A 14 -9.97 1.69 11.11
CA ILE A 14 -9.02 2.38 10.22
C ILE A 14 -9.53 3.77 9.80
N LEU A 15 -10.84 4.04 9.92
CA LEU A 15 -11.44 5.29 9.44
C LEU A 15 -11.12 6.51 10.32
N TYR A 16 -10.64 6.31 11.55
CA TYR A 16 -10.44 7.40 12.53
C TYR A 16 -8.99 7.66 12.94
N ALA A 17 -8.03 6.84 12.49
CA ALA A 17 -6.62 7.04 12.77
C ALA A 17 -5.88 7.54 11.51
N GLU A 18 -6.40 8.61 10.90
CA GLU A 18 -5.65 9.37 9.91
C GLU A 18 -4.73 10.36 10.65
N PRO A 19 -3.40 10.20 10.59
CA PRO A 19 -2.47 11.11 11.24
C PRO A 19 -2.67 12.56 10.80
N GLY A 20 -3.07 12.76 9.54
CA GLY A 20 -3.51 14.03 8.98
C GLY A 20 -4.61 14.69 9.79
N ALA A 21 -5.75 14.00 9.97
CA ALA A 21 -6.87 14.50 10.74
C ALA A 21 -6.48 14.82 12.19
N LEU A 22 -5.71 13.94 12.85
CA LEU A 22 -5.26 14.17 14.23
C LEU A 22 -4.39 15.44 14.35
N GLY A 23 -3.40 15.60 13.47
CA GLY A 23 -2.51 16.76 13.49
C GLY A 23 -3.21 18.07 13.14
N LEU A 24 -4.20 18.03 12.25
CA LEU A 24 -4.98 19.21 11.86
C LEU A 24 -5.99 19.63 12.96
N ILE A 25 -6.66 18.67 13.60
CA ILE A 25 -7.55 18.93 14.74
C ILE A 25 -6.76 19.51 15.91
N ALA A 26 -5.58 18.95 16.20
CA ALA A 26 -4.68 19.47 17.23
C ALA A 26 -4.31 20.95 16.98
N ASN A 27 -4.01 21.29 15.72
CA ASN A 27 -3.75 22.67 15.30
C ASN A 27 -4.95 23.60 15.51
N ILE A 28 -6.15 23.18 15.09
CA ILE A 28 -7.38 23.99 15.23
C ILE A 28 -7.66 24.27 16.70
N MET A 29 -7.56 23.25 17.55
CA MET A 29 -7.76 23.40 18.99
C MET A 29 -6.74 24.35 19.60
N ALA A 30 -5.46 24.17 19.29
CA ALA A 30 -4.40 25.02 19.83
C ALA A 30 -4.50 26.48 19.36
N ALA A 31 -4.83 26.71 18.09
CA ALA A 31 -5.08 28.04 17.55
C ALA A 31 -6.29 28.72 18.19
N THR A 32 -7.36 27.95 18.45
CA THR A 32 -8.57 28.45 19.13
C THR A 32 -8.25 28.86 20.56
N VAL A 33 -7.46 28.07 21.29
CA VAL A 33 -7.02 28.39 22.65
C VAL A 33 -6.26 29.72 22.69
N VAL A 34 -5.31 29.94 21.77
CA VAL A 34 -4.55 31.21 21.68
C VAL A 34 -5.42 32.39 21.23
N ALA A 35 -6.35 32.18 20.30
CA ALA A 35 -7.28 33.23 19.87
C ALA A 35 -8.18 33.69 21.02
N VAL A 36 -8.75 32.73 21.76
CA VAL A 36 -9.59 33.00 22.93
C VAL A 36 -8.78 33.70 24.04
N GLU A 37 -7.55 33.25 24.30
CA GLU A 37 -6.66 33.90 25.27
C GLU A 37 -6.36 35.36 24.89
N ASN A 38 -6.07 35.63 23.62
CA ASN A 38 -5.80 36.99 23.14
C ASN A 38 -7.04 37.89 23.19
N ILE A 39 -8.25 37.34 23.02
CA ILE A 39 -9.52 38.09 23.15
C ILE A 39 -9.83 38.40 24.61
N LEU A 40 -9.54 37.46 25.52
CA LEU A 40 -9.83 37.58 26.95
C LEU A 40 -8.73 38.32 27.74
N ASN A 41 -7.63 38.70 27.09
CA ASN A 41 -6.39 39.19 27.70
C ASN A 41 -6.49 40.56 28.40
N GLU A 42 -7.67 41.18 28.47
CA GLU A 42 -7.89 42.32 29.36
C GLU A 42 -8.14 41.91 30.82
N ASN A 43 -8.46 40.65 31.15
CA ASN A 43 -8.80 40.23 32.54
C ASN A 43 -8.47 38.76 32.92
N GLY A 44 -7.57 38.07 32.23
CA GLY A 44 -7.27 36.65 32.50
C GLY A 44 -6.65 36.38 33.88
N SER A 45 -7.25 35.49 34.68
CA SER A 45 -6.68 35.05 35.96
C SER A 45 -5.49 34.09 35.75
N PRO A 46 -4.45 34.10 36.61
CA PRO A 46 -3.28 33.22 36.47
C PRO A 46 -3.59 31.71 36.28
N PRO A 47 -4.64 31.14 36.91
CA PRO A 47 -5.04 29.75 36.66
C PRO A 47 -5.52 29.47 35.23
N ALA A 48 -6.18 30.43 34.58
CA ALA A 48 -6.66 30.28 33.20
C ALA A 48 -5.50 30.27 32.20
N LEU A 49 -4.47 31.07 32.45
CA LEU A 49 -3.24 31.12 31.66
C LEU A 49 -2.45 29.81 31.76
N ILE A 50 -2.34 29.26 32.98
CA ILE A 50 -1.73 27.95 33.24
C ILE A 50 -2.49 26.85 32.51
N LEU A 51 -3.82 26.84 32.60
CA LEU A 51 -4.65 25.83 31.95
C LEU A 51 -4.54 25.90 30.41
N SER A 52 -4.52 27.10 29.83
CA SER A 52 -4.26 27.35 28.40
C SER A 52 -2.90 26.75 27.99
N GLY A 53 -1.84 27.07 28.73
CA GLY A 53 -0.51 26.54 28.50
C GLY A 53 -0.45 25.01 28.54
N VAL A 54 -1.11 24.35 29.50
CA VAL A 54 -1.16 22.88 29.55
C VAL A 54 -1.83 22.31 28.30
N HIS A 55 -2.95 22.89 27.84
CA HIS A 55 -3.65 22.42 26.65
C HIS A 55 -2.80 22.60 25.38
N LEU A 56 -2.04 23.69 25.28
CA LEU A 56 -1.13 23.92 24.17
C LEU A 56 0.03 22.90 24.14
N ILE A 57 0.56 22.48 25.29
CA ILE A 57 1.61 21.43 25.35
C ILE A 57 1.03 20.06 24.98
N VAL A 58 -0.11 19.70 25.55
CA VAL A 58 -0.69 18.36 25.36
C VAL A 58 -1.28 18.18 23.97
N ILE A 59 -2.10 19.13 23.53
CA ILE A 59 -2.84 19.05 22.27
C ILE A 59 -1.97 19.59 21.13
N GLY A 60 -1.52 20.83 21.26
CA GLY A 60 -0.70 21.48 20.24
C GLY A 60 0.70 20.88 20.13
N GLY A 61 1.29 20.38 21.21
CA GLY A 61 2.62 19.76 21.22
C GLY A 61 2.60 18.25 21.02
N PHE A 62 2.19 17.50 22.04
CA PHE A 62 2.35 16.04 22.10
C PHE A 62 1.52 15.28 21.05
N LEU A 63 0.21 15.55 20.95
CA LEU A 63 -0.64 14.89 19.96
C LEU A 63 -0.20 15.18 18.53
N GLN A 64 0.31 16.38 18.30
CA GLN A 64 0.78 16.80 17.00
C GLN A 64 2.13 16.17 16.64
N LEU A 65 3.03 16.01 17.61
CA LEU A 65 4.26 15.24 17.44
C LEU A 65 3.96 13.77 17.11
N LEU A 66 2.97 13.17 17.78
CA LEU A 66 2.50 11.81 17.51
C LEU A 66 1.94 11.68 16.09
N ALA A 67 1.11 12.64 15.66
CA ALA A 67 0.62 12.71 14.27
C ALA A 67 1.77 12.82 13.26
N GLY A 68 2.81 13.59 13.58
CA GLY A 68 4.04 13.68 12.79
C GLY A 68 4.71 12.32 12.59
N PHE A 69 5.01 11.61 13.68
CA PHE A 69 5.65 10.28 13.62
C PHE A 69 4.80 9.23 12.90
N MET A 70 3.48 9.25 13.10
CA MET A 70 2.58 8.33 12.40
C MET A 70 2.54 8.61 10.89
N SER A 71 2.66 9.86 10.47
CA SER A 71 2.73 10.24 9.05
C SER A 71 4.04 9.75 8.42
N TYR A 72 5.17 9.86 9.13
CA TYR A 72 6.45 9.29 8.69
C TYR A 72 6.41 7.78 8.50
N ARG A 73 5.72 7.03 9.38
CA ARG A 73 5.54 5.57 9.22
C ARG A 73 4.73 5.18 7.98
N ARG A 74 3.99 6.13 7.39
CA ARG A 74 3.22 5.94 6.15
C ARG A 74 3.93 6.51 4.92
N ASN A 75 5.21 6.87 5.03
CA ASN A 75 5.98 7.56 4.00
C ASN A 75 5.40 8.93 3.56
N ASP A 76 4.51 9.52 4.36
CA ASP A 76 4.04 10.89 4.15
C ASP A 76 4.96 11.87 4.89
N HIS A 77 6.13 12.09 4.30
CA HIS A 77 7.19 12.93 4.85
C HIS A 77 6.80 14.41 4.94
N LEU A 78 5.94 14.88 4.02
CA LEU A 78 5.51 16.27 3.97
C LEU A 78 4.60 16.61 5.16
N THR A 79 3.54 15.81 5.34
CA THR A 79 2.59 15.97 6.43
C THR A 79 3.26 15.69 7.78
N GLY A 80 4.12 14.67 7.83
CA GLY A 80 4.90 14.35 9.03
C GLY A 80 5.79 15.51 9.48
N SER A 81 6.50 16.13 8.55
CA SER A 81 7.33 17.31 8.83
C SER A 81 6.51 18.50 9.32
N ALA A 82 5.36 18.77 8.69
CA ALA A 82 4.47 19.87 9.06
C ALA A 82 4.04 19.78 10.53
N PHE A 83 3.59 18.60 10.97
CA PHE A 83 3.12 18.42 12.33
C PHE A 83 4.22 18.52 13.39
N ILE A 84 5.44 18.08 13.09
CA ILE A 84 6.58 18.27 14.00
C ILE A 84 6.88 19.77 14.20
N VAL A 85 6.79 20.58 13.14
CA VAL A 85 6.96 22.04 13.24
C VAL A 85 5.88 22.67 14.12
N PHE A 86 4.61 22.35 13.87
CA PHE A 86 3.50 22.87 14.66
C PHE A 86 3.56 22.44 16.13
N ALA A 87 3.92 21.17 16.38
CA ALA A 87 4.17 20.65 17.73
C ALA A 87 5.14 21.53 18.53
N SER A 88 6.21 21.94 17.86
CA SER A 88 7.24 22.78 18.45
C SER A 88 6.72 24.18 18.74
N LEU A 89 5.94 24.78 17.84
CA LEU A 89 5.40 26.13 18.00
C LEU A 89 4.42 26.25 19.16
N TRP A 90 3.47 25.32 19.27
CA TRP A 90 2.50 25.35 20.36
C TRP A 90 3.16 25.11 21.72
N THR A 91 4.20 24.27 21.76
CA THR A 91 5.01 24.06 22.97
C THR A 91 5.77 25.33 23.38
N ILE A 92 6.31 26.09 22.41
CA ILE A 92 6.95 27.39 22.66
C ILE A 92 5.93 28.42 23.18
N GLN A 93 4.77 28.51 22.52
CA GLN A 93 3.70 29.43 22.90
C GLN A 93 3.15 29.12 24.31
N ALA A 94 3.02 27.84 24.64
CA ALA A 94 2.68 27.41 25.99
C ALA A 94 3.74 27.81 27.02
N SER A 95 5.01 27.66 26.67
CA SER A 95 6.13 27.99 27.57
C SER A 95 6.15 29.48 27.96
N LEU A 96 5.62 30.36 27.10
CA LEU A 96 5.41 31.78 27.41
C LEU A 96 4.38 32.01 28.52
N ALA A 97 3.37 31.14 28.64
CA ALA A 97 2.36 31.20 29.70
C ALA A 97 2.93 30.88 31.10
N PHE A 98 4.06 30.14 31.17
CA PHE A 98 4.62 29.60 32.42
C PHE A 98 5.79 30.40 33.03
N VAL A 99 6.23 31.53 32.44
CA VAL A 99 7.33 32.37 32.97
C VAL A 99 8.62 31.58 33.28
N LEU A 100 8.98 30.58 32.46
CA LEU A 100 10.22 29.81 32.64
C LEU A 100 11.34 30.37 31.75
N ARG A 101 11.99 31.45 32.20
CA ARG A 101 13.02 32.16 31.42
C ARG A 101 14.26 31.31 31.00
N PRO A 102 14.81 30.38 31.79
CA PRO A 102 15.98 29.59 31.35
C PRO A 102 15.64 28.29 30.60
N ALA A 103 14.45 27.69 30.78
CA ALA A 103 14.04 26.50 30.04
C ALA A 103 13.73 26.80 28.55
N SER A 104 13.42 28.06 28.24
CA SER A 104 13.17 28.54 26.88
C SER A 104 14.35 28.32 25.93
N LEU A 105 15.60 28.42 26.41
CA LEU A 105 16.79 28.30 25.57
C LEU A 105 17.00 26.88 25.03
N ALA A 106 16.70 25.86 25.84
CA ALA A 106 16.77 24.45 25.43
C ALA A 106 15.68 24.11 24.40
N VAL A 107 14.46 24.67 24.59
CA VAL A 107 13.35 24.51 23.65
C VAL A 107 13.63 25.22 22.31
N ILE A 108 14.25 26.41 22.34
CA ILE A 108 14.71 27.12 21.14
C ILE A 108 15.79 26.31 20.40
N THR A 109 16.72 25.70 21.13
CA THR A 109 17.80 24.89 20.53
C THR A 109 17.23 23.64 19.84
N LEU A 110 16.30 22.94 20.51
CA LEU A 110 15.58 21.79 19.94
C LEU A 110 14.74 22.19 18.72
N HIS A 111 14.16 23.40 18.73
CA HIS A 111 13.40 23.97 17.62
C HIS A 111 14.26 24.30 16.40
N THR A 112 15.41 24.96 16.57
CA THR A 112 16.36 25.20 15.47
C THR A 112 16.83 23.89 14.85
N LEU A 113 17.05 22.85 15.67
CA LEU A 113 17.42 21.52 15.18
C LEU A 113 16.28 20.86 14.37
N GLY A 114 15.04 20.96 14.85
CA GLY A 114 13.84 20.45 14.17
C GLY A 114 13.55 21.17 12.85
N MET A 115 13.75 22.49 12.78
CA MET A 115 13.64 23.28 11.55
C MET A 115 14.68 22.89 10.51
N PHE A 116 15.93 22.67 10.92
CA PHE A 116 16.98 22.13 10.04
C PHE A 116 16.62 20.75 9.49
N PHE A 117 15.98 19.89 10.29
CA PHE A 117 15.50 18.59 9.84
C PHE A 117 14.35 18.71 8.82
N VAL A 118 13.41 19.64 9.04
CA VAL A 118 12.24 19.88 8.17
C VAL A 118 12.61 20.55 6.84
N MET A 119 13.62 21.43 6.84
CA MET A 119 14.18 22.02 5.61
C MET A 119 14.71 20.97 4.62
N SER A 120 14.93 19.73 5.09
CA SER A 120 15.46 18.64 4.26
C SER A 120 14.44 18.01 3.29
N PHE A 121 13.20 18.53 3.18
CA PHE A 121 12.15 17.82 2.42
C PHE A 121 11.41 18.64 1.31
N HIS A 122 10.90 19.88 1.48
CA HIS A 122 10.12 20.57 0.40
C HIS A 122 10.24 22.12 0.29
N LYS A 123 10.13 22.71 -0.94
CA LYS A 123 10.42 24.15 -1.23
C LYS A 123 9.41 25.10 -0.62
N ILE A 124 8.18 24.61 -0.50
CA ILE A 124 7.08 25.34 0.11
C ILE A 124 7.37 25.70 1.57
N TRP A 125 8.30 25.00 2.24
CA TRP A 125 8.69 25.29 3.61
C TRP A 125 9.66 26.46 3.77
N ILE A 126 10.35 26.92 2.72
CA ILE A 126 11.24 28.08 2.83
C ILE A 126 10.53 29.34 3.38
N PRO A 127 9.39 29.79 2.81
CA PRO A 127 8.66 30.94 3.35
C PRO A 127 8.11 30.66 4.76
N PHE A 128 7.76 29.41 5.06
CA PHE A 128 7.32 29.02 6.41
C PHE A 128 8.47 29.10 7.43
N THR A 129 9.64 28.57 7.12
CA THR A 129 10.83 28.65 7.98
C THR A 129 11.26 30.10 8.16
N LEU A 130 11.25 30.94 7.12
CA LEU A 130 11.53 32.37 7.26
C LEU A 130 10.52 33.06 8.19
N PHE A 131 9.24 32.75 8.06
CA PHE A 131 8.22 33.23 8.98
C PHE A 131 8.46 32.74 10.42
N PHE A 132 8.91 31.50 10.62
CA PHE A 132 9.21 30.95 11.93
C PHE A 132 10.47 31.51 12.58
N GLU A 133 11.53 31.76 11.81
CA GLU A 133 12.73 32.47 12.26
C GLU A 133 12.38 33.90 12.70
N LEU A 134 11.52 34.59 11.95
CA LEU A 134 11.02 35.93 12.34
C LEU A 134 10.23 35.88 13.66
N ASN A 135 9.45 34.82 13.90
CA ASN A 135 8.75 34.62 15.17
C ASN A 135 9.70 34.30 16.33
N MET A 136 10.76 33.53 16.08
CA MET A 136 11.81 33.27 17.07
C MET A 136 12.57 34.55 17.43
N ILE A 137 12.89 35.40 16.45
CA ILE A 137 13.50 36.70 16.68
C ILE A 137 12.57 37.59 17.51
N ALA A 138 11.27 37.65 17.18
CA ALA A 138 10.28 38.38 17.95
C ALA A 138 10.15 37.85 19.40
N PHE A 139 10.25 36.54 19.59
CA PHE A 139 10.30 35.89 20.90
C PHE A 139 11.52 36.33 21.72
N VAL A 140 12.72 36.30 21.13
CA VAL A 140 13.96 36.72 21.79
C VAL A 140 13.85 38.19 22.21
N ILE A 141 13.33 39.06 21.35
CA ILE A 141 13.08 40.48 21.66
C ILE A 141 12.10 40.64 22.85
N ARG A 142 11.08 39.78 22.96
CA ARG A 142 10.11 39.79 24.06
C ARG A 142 10.71 39.34 25.40
N CYS A 143 11.67 38.40 25.39
CA CYS A 143 12.45 38.04 26.59
C CYS A 143 13.25 39.24 27.14
N PHE A 144 13.61 40.19 26.28
CA PHE A 144 14.25 41.46 26.63
C PHE A 144 13.28 42.63 26.88
N ALA A 145 12.01 42.34 27.19
CA ALA A 145 11.01 43.25 27.77
C ALA A 145 10.36 44.30 26.85
N VAL A 146 10.16 44.00 25.56
CA VAL A 146 9.25 44.79 24.70
C VAL A 146 7.93 44.03 24.51
N ASN A 147 6.86 44.46 25.19
CA ASN A 147 5.53 43.85 25.07
C ASN A 147 4.79 44.44 23.85
N GLN A 148 4.58 43.66 22.79
CA GLN A 148 3.94 44.11 21.54
C GLN A 148 2.78 43.17 21.16
N PRO A 149 1.56 43.42 21.66
CA PRO A 149 0.40 42.54 21.47
C PRO A 149 -0.02 42.33 20.00
N TRP A 150 0.18 43.34 19.16
CA TRP A 150 -0.19 43.30 17.74
C TRP A 150 0.62 42.27 16.95
N MET A 151 1.88 42.01 17.31
CA MET A 151 2.70 41.00 16.64
C MET A 151 2.16 39.59 16.89
N ASN A 152 1.70 39.28 18.11
CA ASN A 152 1.12 37.97 18.43
C ASN A 152 -0.17 37.71 17.63
N PHE A 153 -1.00 38.75 17.50
CA PHE A 153 -2.22 38.66 16.70
C PHE A 153 -1.91 38.40 15.22
N VAL A 154 -0.95 39.15 14.66
CA VAL A 154 -0.51 38.96 13.27
C VAL A 154 0.09 37.58 13.05
N THR A 155 0.93 37.09 13.97
CA THR A 155 1.51 35.75 13.92
C THR A 155 0.44 34.66 13.99
N ALA A 156 -0.48 34.75 14.94
CA ALA A 156 -1.55 33.77 15.10
C ALA A 156 -2.50 33.75 13.90
N LEU A 157 -2.79 34.92 13.33
CA LEU A 157 -3.60 35.05 12.13
C LEU A 157 -2.92 34.40 10.90
N LEU A 158 -1.63 34.68 10.69
CA LEU A 158 -0.87 34.08 9.59
C LEU A 158 -0.73 32.56 9.76
N ALA A 159 -0.42 32.08 10.97
CA ALA A 159 -0.38 30.64 11.26
C ALA A 159 -1.74 29.96 11.06
N GLY A 160 -2.84 30.64 11.43
CA GLY A 160 -4.20 30.18 11.21
C GLY A 160 -4.57 30.06 9.73
N ILE A 161 -4.27 31.09 8.92
CA ILE A 161 -4.52 31.08 7.46
C ILE A 161 -3.78 29.93 6.79
N VAL A 162 -2.51 29.73 7.17
CA VAL A 162 -1.65 28.67 6.63
C VAL A 162 -2.17 27.29 7.00
N SER A 163 -2.54 27.11 8.27
CA SER A 163 -3.10 25.84 8.76
C SER A 163 -4.43 25.54 8.08
N LEU A 164 -5.26 26.55 7.86
CA LEU A 164 -6.53 26.43 7.16
C LEU A 164 -6.34 26.02 5.69
N TYR A 165 -5.38 26.64 4.99
CA TYR A 165 -5.02 26.24 3.63
C TYR A 165 -4.47 24.81 3.57
N GLY A 166 -3.54 24.45 4.47
CA GLY A 166 -2.99 23.10 4.53
C GLY A 166 -4.05 22.04 4.86
N THR A 167 -4.99 22.36 5.75
CA THR A 167 -6.15 21.51 6.08
C THR A 167 -7.03 21.32 4.86
N PHE A 168 -7.40 22.42 4.19
CA PHE A 168 -8.23 22.38 3.00
C PHE A 168 -7.56 21.60 1.88
N ALA A 169 -6.28 21.85 1.62
CA ALA A 169 -5.49 21.14 0.60
C ALA A 169 -5.34 19.65 0.92
N GLY A 170 -5.06 19.30 2.18
CA GLY A 170 -4.95 17.91 2.64
C GLY A 170 -6.27 17.16 2.52
N MET A 171 -7.36 17.74 3.03
CA MET A 171 -8.70 17.15 2.94
C MET A 171 -9.16 16.98 1.49
N THR A 172 -8.98 18.00 0.65
CA THR A 172 -9.41 17.94 -0.76
C THR A 172 -8.58 16.94 -1.57
N ASN A 173 -7.26 16.97 -1.43
CA ASN A 173 -6.39 16.04 -2.15
C ASN A 173 -6.54 14.59 -1.67
N GLY A 174 -6.76 14.39 -0.37
CA GLY A 174 -7.00 13.07 0.24
C GLY A 174 -8.38 12.49 -0.11
N THR A 175 -9.45 13.28 0.03
CA THR A 175 -10.83 12.81 -0.24
C THR A 175 -11.07 12.54 -1.72
N LEU A 176 -10.45 13.33 -2.62
CA LEU A 176 -10.70 13.25 -4.06
C LEU A 176 -9.62 12.46 -4.83
N GLN A 177 -8.67 11.83 -4.13
CA GLN A 177 -7.58 11.04 -4.72
C GLN A 177 -6.89 11.75 -5.89
N GLY A 178 -6.43 12.99 -5.69
CA GLY A 178 -5.76 13.77 -6.74
C GLY A 178 -5.10 15.05 -6.23
N HIS A 179 -4.08 15.53 -6.94
CA HIS A 179 -3.39 16.80 -6.65
C HIS A 179 -4.17 17.99 -7.23
N LEU A 180 -5.36 18.25 -6.69
CA LEU A 180 -6.23 19.35 -7.12
C LEU A 180 -5.78 20.69 -6.55
N VAL A 181 -5.24 20.68 -5.33
CA VAL A 181 -4.68 21.87 -4.67
C VAL A 181 -3.15 21.76 -4.65
N PRO A 182 -2.43 22.70 -5.30
CA PRO A 182 -0.98 22.61 -5.44
C PRO A 182 -0.25 22.85 -4.11
N LEU A 183 0.65 21.91 -3.77
CA LEU A 183 1.53 21.97 -2.58
C LEU A 183 3.00 22.29 -2.94
N GLY A 184 3.30 22.53 -4.22
CA GLY A 184 4.63 22.88 -4.73
C GLY A 184 5.61 21.71 -4.84
N ASP A 185 6.76 21.96 -5.48
CA ASP A 185 7.79 20.94 -5.75
C ASP A 185 8.74 20.72 -4.54
N PRO A 186 9.25 19.48 -4.32
CA PRO A 186 10.28 19.19 -3.30
C PRO A 186 11.62 19.96 -3.52
N ILE A 187 12.38 20.28 -2.46
CA ILE A 187 13.75 20.87 -2.59
C ILE A 187 14.76 19.76 -2.79
N LEU A 188 14.74 18.80 -1.87
CA LEU A 188 15.44 17.55 -2.00
C LEU A 188 14.47 16.65 -2.74
N LYS A 189 14.70 16.50 -4.04
CA LYS A 189 14.29 15.25 -4.68
C LYS A 189 14.95 14.18 -3.83
N ALA A 190 14.16 13.33 -3.15
CA ALA A 190 14.68 12.04 -2.72
C ALA A 190 15.54 11.56 -3.87
N SER A 191 16.83 11.28 -3.61
CA SER A 191 17.75 10.80 -4.64
C SER A 191 16.92 9.87 -5.47
N GLN A 192 16.71 10.19 -6.75
CA GLN A 192 16.17 9.17 -7.64
C GLN A 192 17.03 7.94 -7.32
N PRO A 193 16.41 6.76 -7.06
CA PRO A 193 17.19 5.55 -6.88
C PRO A 193 18.24 5.59 -7.97
N PRO A 194 19.54 5.45 -7.60
CA PRO A 194 20.65 5.94 -8.39
C PRO A 194 20.39 5.65 -9.85
N ALA A 195 20.45 6.66 -10.70
CA ALA A 195 20.18 6.54 -12.13
C ALA A 195 21.05 5.42 -12.72
N ARG A 196 20.55 4.18 -12.65
CA ARG A 196 21.25 2.99 -13.09
C ARG A 196 20.58 2.33 -14.27
N PHE A 197 19.42 2.84 -14.68
CA PHE A 197 18.71 2.30 -15.82
C PHE A 197 18.16 3.43 -16.68
N THR A 198 18.86 3.69 -17.78
CA THR A 198 18.60 4.76 -18.76
C THR A 198 17.32 4.58 -19.58
N LYS A 199 16.53 3.53 -19.30
CA LYS A 199 15.22 3.31 -19.93
C LYS A 199 14.33 2.49 -19.01
N LEU A 200 13.40 3.15 -18.31
CA LEU A 200 12.27 2.46 -17.66
C LEU A 200 11.26 2.02 -18.71
N CYS A 201 10.55 0.93 -18.41
CA CYS A 201 9.44 0.44 -19.21
C CYS A 201 8.31 1.48 -19.32
N PRO A 202 7.51 1.45 -20.40
CA PRO A 202 6.30 2.26 -20.50
C PRO A 202 5.29 1.89 -19.43
N THR A 203 4.65 2.91 -18.85
CA THR A 203 3.57 2.75 -17.86
C THR A 203 2.19 2.94 -18.48
N PHE A 204 1.23 2.18 -17.99
CA PHE A 204 -0.14 2.11 -18.50
C PHE A 204 -1.12 2.25 -17.33
N THR A 205 -2.10 3.13 -17.43
CA THR A 205 -3.16 3.19 -16.41
C THR A 205 -4.12 2.02 -16.55
N SER A 206 -4.49 1.38 -15.44
CA SER A 206 -5.54 0.36 -15.37
C SER A 206 -6.90 0.84 -15.86
N LYS A 207 -7.18 2.15 -15.76
CA LYS A 207 -8.50 2.76 -15.98
C LYS A 207 -8.87 2.96 -17.45
N ARG A 208 -8.03 2.55 -18.41
CA ARG A 208 -8.27 2.78 -19.85
C ARG A 208 -8.10 1.49 -20.67
N THR A 209 -9.13 1.11 -21.41
CA THR A 209 -9.09 -0.05 -22.32
C THR A 209 -7.95 0.04 -23.33
N SER A 210 -7.71 1.23 -23.92
CA SER A 210 -6.59 1.44 -24.86
C SER A 210 -5.22 1.15 -24.24
N ALA A 211 -5.07 1.33 -22.92
CA ALA A 211 -3.83 1.05 -22.22
C ALA A 211 -3.67 -0.46 -21.99
N ILE A 212 -4.76 -1.15 -21.61
CA ILE A 212 -4.77 -2.62 -21.50
C ILE A 212 -4.49 -3.29 -22.85
N LEU A 213 -5.02 -2.76 -23.95
CA LEU A 213 -4.71 -3.27 -25.30
C LEU A 213 -3.22 -3.14 -25.67
N LYS A 214 -2.54 -2.08 -25.22
CA LYS A 214 -1.09 -1.93 -25.40
C LYS A 214 -0.32 -2.96 -24.57
N ALA A 215 -0.72 -3.17 -23.31
CA ALA A 215 -0.14 -4.21 -22.47
C ALA A 215 -0.36 -5.62 -23.05
N ALA A 216 -1.56 -5.90 -23.55
CA ALA A 216 -1.88 -7.16 -24.23
C ALA A 216 -0.97 -7.38 -25.44
N LYS A 217 -0.75 -6.33 -26.24
CA LYS A 217 0.17 -6.38 -27.38
C LYS A 217 1.60 -6.73 -26.96
N ILE A 218 2.10 -6.14 -25.88
CA ILE A 218 3.44 -6.47 -25.35
C ILE A 218 3.52 -7.96 -24.98
N LEU A 219 2.51 -8.50 -24.29
CA LEU A 219 2.46 -9.91 -23.94
C LEU A 219 2.40 -10.82 -25.17
N THR A 220 1.59 -10.49 -26.18
CA THR A 220 1.52 -11.29 -27.42
C THR A 220 2.79 -11.22 -28.25
N ASP A 221 3.51 -10.10 -28.19
CA ASP A 221 4.80 -9.91 -28.86
C ASP A 221 5.96 -10.55 -28.07
N GLY A 222 5.66 -11.14 -26.90
CA GLY A 222 6.57 -11.96 -26.09
C GLY A 222 7.26 -11.24 -24.93
N GLY A 223 6.91 -9.97 -24.69
CA GLY A 223 7.41 -9.18 -23.58
C GLY A 223 6.79 -9.52 -22.22
N ILE A 224 7.33 -8.90 -21.17
CA ILE A 224 6.89 -9.05 -19.78
C ILE A 224 6.19 -7.78 -19.32
N VAL A 225 5.02 -7.94 -18.72
CA VAL A 225 4.25 -6.81 -18.16
C VAL A 225 4.06 -7.00 -16.66
N GLY A 226 4.37 -5.97 -15.87
CA GLY A 226 3.97 -5.91 -14.47
C GLY A 226 2.47 -5.56 -14.37
N VAL A 227 1.73 -6.32 -13.58
CA VAL A 227 0.26 -6.27 -13.51
C VAL A 227 -0.24 -6.25 -12.07
N PRO A 228 -1.31 -5.49 -11.77
CA PRO A 228 -1.99 -5.55 -10.48
C PRO A 228 -2.80 -6.86 -10.36
N THR A 229 -2.86 -7.40 -9.14
CA THR A 229 -3.70 -8.56 -8.81
C THR A 229 -4.60 -8.25 -7.62
N ASP A 230 -5.45 -9.20 -7.25
CA ASP A 230 -6.23 -9.18 -6.00
C ASP A 230 -5.39 -9.42 -4.74
N THR A 231 -4.10 -9.74 -4.90
CA THR A 231 -3.14 -9.97 -3.81
C THR A 231 -2.02 -8.96 -3.86
N VAL A 232 -0.84 -9.34 -4.36
CA VAL A 232 0.33 -8.46 -4.59
C VAL A 232 0.55 -8.28 -6.10
N TYR A 233 1.36 -7.30 -6.51
CA TYR A 233 1.70 -7.14 -7.93
C TYR A 233 2.45 -8.37 -8.47
N ALA A 234 2.24 -8.65 -9.75
CA ALA A 234 2.82 -9.80 -10.44
C ALA A 234 3.48 -9.39 -11.77
N LEU A 235 4.44 -10.20 -12.24
CA LEU A 235 4.90 -10.20 -13.63
C LEU A 235 4.05 -11.22 -14.41
N ALA A 236 3.56 -10.78 -15.56
CA ALA A 236 2.87 -11.60 -16.53
C ALA A 236 3.71 -11.73 -17.81
N ALA A 237 3.72 -12.93 -18.38
CA ALA A 237 4.26 -13.22 -19.72
C ALA A 237 3.34 -14.20 -20.45
N SER A 238 3.31 -14.19 -21.78
CA SER A 238 2.46 -15.12 -22.53
C SER A 238 2.85 -16.58 -22.30
N CYS A 239 1.87 -17.44 -21.98
CA CYS A 239 2.09 -18.88 -21.91
C CYS A 239 2.19 -19.53 -23.29
N ARG A 240 1.90 -18.83 -24.38
CA ARG A 240 1.96 -19.37 -25.76
C ARG A 240 3.37 -19.30 -26.35
N LEU A 241 4.27 -18.59 -25.67
CA LEU A 241 5.62 -18.30 -26.14
C LEU A 241 6.64 -18.79 -25.11
N PRO A 242 7.37 -19.90 -25.40
CA PRO A 242 8.34 -20.47 -24.46
C PRO A 242 9.39 -19.46 -23.98
N ASN A 243 9.85 -18.59 -24.89
CA ASN A 243 10.85 -17.56 -24.58
C ASN A 243 10.35 -16.52 -23.57
N SER A 244 9.06 -16.19 -23.58
CA SER A 244 8.50 -15.22 -22.62
C SER A 244 8.53 -15.75 -21.19
N ILE A 245 8.30 -17.05 -21.00
CA ILE A 245 8.40 -17.69 -19.68
C ILE A 245 9.85 -17.74 -19.21
N LYS A 246 10.79 -18.12 -20.11
CA LYS A 246 12.24 -18.08 -19.80
C LYS A 246 12.69 -16.70 -19.36
N ASN A 247 12.20 -15.66 -20.02
CA ASN A 247 12.54 -14.28 -19.67
C ASN A 247 12.09 -13.93 -18.23
N ILE A 248 10.95 -14.44 -17.73
CA ILE A 248 10.57 -14.22 -16.32
C ILE A 248 11.65 -14.77 -15.38
N TYR A 249 12.17 -15.97 -15.64
CA TYR A 249 13.24 -16.56 -14.83
C TYR A 249 14.51 -15.70 -14.87
N THR A 250 14.91 -15.22 -16.05
CA THR A 250 16.07 -14.35 -16.23
C THR A 250 15.90 -13.01 -15.53
N VAL A 251 14.76 -12.34 -15.71
CA VAL A 251 14.48 -11.01 -15.12
C VAL A 251 14.53 -11.06 -13.60
N LYS A 252 13.94 -12.10 -13.02
CA LYS A 252 13.87 -12.27 -11.55
C LYS A 252 15.11 -12.90 -10.95
N GLU A 253 16.08 -13.34 -11.76
CA GLU A 253 17.19 -14.20 -11.35
C GLU A 253 16.67 -15.38 -10.51
N ARG A 254 15.55 -15.95 -10.97
CA ARG A 254 14.79 -16.96 -10.25
C ARG A 254 15.40 -18.33 -10.51
N PRO A 255 15.65 -19.16 -9.46
CA PRO A 255 16.03 -20.54 -9.66
C PRO A 255 14.96 -21.29 -10.47
N SER A 256 15.38 -22.09 -11.45
CA SER A 256 14.49 -22.90 -12.28
C SER A 256 13.60 -23.84 -11.45
N GLU A 257 14.06 -24.22 -10.26
CA GLU A 257 13.36 -25.07 -9.28
C GLU A 257 12.12 -24.41 -8.67
N LYS A 258 11.96 -23.08 -8.79
CA LYS A 258 10.78 -22.38 -8.28
C LYS A 258 9.74 -22.25 -9.42
N PRO A 259 8.72 -23.11 -9.50
CA PRO A 259 7.77 -23.09 -10.61
C PRO A 259 7.01 -21.77 -10.72
N ILE A 260 6.55 -21.47 -11.93
CA ILE A 260 5.66 -20.35 -12.26
C ILE A 260 4.23 -20.88 -12.43
N CYS A 261 3.25 -20.13 -11.90
CA CYS A 261 1.83 -20.46 -12.02
C CYS A 261 1.29 -20.03 -13.39
N ILE A 262 0.29 -20.74 -13.90
CA ILE A 262 -0.53 -20.30 -15.03
C ILE A 262 -1.73 -19.50 -14.50
N CYS A 263 -1.96 -18.33 -15.08
CA CYS A 263 -3.12 -17.48 -14.82
C CYS A 263 -4.12 -17.61 -15.96
N LEU A 264 -5.38 -17.86 -15.60
CA LEU A 264 -6.51 -17.98 -16.53
C LEU A 264 -7.52 -16.86 -16.27
N SER A 265 -8.37 -16.58 -17.26
CA SER A 265 -9.39 -15.53 -17.14
C SER A 265 -10.56 -15.93 -16.25
N ASN A 266 -10.93 -17.21 -16.28
CA ASN A 266 -12.05 -17.80 -15.57
C ASN A 266 -11.99 -19.33 -15.67
N LEU A 267 -12.86 -20.02 -14.91
CA LEU A 267 -12.93 -21.48 -14.92
C LEU A 267 -13.40 -22.06 -16.25
N LYS A 268 -14.24 -21.34 -17.00
CA LYS A 268 -14.73 -21.79 -18.31
C LYS A 268 -13.57 -22.03 -19.30
N GLN A 269 -12.53 -21.19 -19.27
CA GLN A 269 -11.31 -21.39 -20.06
C GLN A 269 -10.61 -22.73 -19.71
N LEU A 270 -10.64 -23.13 -18.44
CA LEU A 270 -10.10 -24.42 -18.00
C LEU A 270 -11.01 -25.59 -18.40
N GLU A 271 -12.32 -25.43 -18.30
CA GLU A 271 -13.31 -26.44 -18.73
C GLU A 271 -13.18 -26.75 -20.23
N GLU A 272 -13.00 -25.72 -21.07
CA GLU A 272 -12.78 -25.86 -22.51
C GLU A 272 -11.49 -26.63 -22.84
N ALA A 273 -10.49 -26.58 -21.96
CA ALA A 273 -9.24 -27.35 -22.10
C ALA A 273 -9.38 -28.84 -21.77
N LYS A 274 -10.51 -29.23 -21.14
CA LYS A 274 -10.87 -30.61 -20.77
C LYS A 274 -9.77 -31.36 -19.99
N PRO A 275 -9.32 -30.85 -18.83
CA PRO A 275 -8.44 -31.61 -17.95
C PRO A 275 -9.17 -32.83 -17.36
N ASP A 276 -8.45 -33.93 -17.19
CA ASP A 276 -8.93 -35.12 -16.48
C ASP A 276 -8.82 -34.93 -14.96
N PHE A 277 -9.66 -34.02 -14.44
CA PHE A 277 -9.75 -33.72 -13.01
C PHE A 277 -10.96 -34.40 -12.40
N CYS A 278 -10.80 -34.93 -11.18
CA CYS A 278 -11.91 -35.52 -10.45
C CYS A 278 -12.96 -34.46 -10.03
N ASP A 279 -14.20 -34.90 -9.81
CA ASP A 279 -15.32 -34.00 -9.46
C ASP A 279 -15.03 -33.17 -8.21
N LEU A 280 -14.34 -33.74 -7.22
CA LEU A 280 -13.96 -33.05 -5.99
C LEU A 280 -13.01 -31.87 -6.27
N LEU A 281 -12.07 -32.01 -7.20
CA LEU A 281 -11.18 -30.92 -7.59
C LEU A 281 -11.96 -29.81 -8.29
N TRP A 282 -12.89 -30.16 -9.18
CA TRP A 282 -13.75 -29.17 -9.83
C TRP A 282 -14.62 -28.40 -8.83
N ALA A 283 -15.26 -29.09 -7.89
CA ALA A 283 -16.05 -28.46 -6.82
C ALA A 283 -15.19 -27.51 -5.97
N PHE A 284 -14.01 -27.97 -5.56
CA PHE A 284 -13.09 -27.14 -4.78
C PHE A 284 -12.62 -25.89 -5.56
N MET A 285 -12.27 -26.04 -6.83
CA MET A 285 -11.85 -24.92 -7.68
C MET A 285 -12.99 -23.91 -7.90
N ARG A 286 -14.25 -24.35 -8.03
CA ARG A 286 -15.42 -23.45 -8.12
C ARG A 286 -15.60 -22.58 -6.88
N LEU A 287 -15.31 -23.12 -5.69
CA LEU A 287 -15.36 -22.37 -4.44
C LEU A 287 -14.16 -21.43 -4.27
N CYS A 288 -13.00 -21.80 -4.83
CA CYS A 288 -11.77 -21.01 -4.69
C CYS A 288 -11.65 -19.83 -5.68
N TYR A 289 -12.28 -19.92 -6.87
CA TYR A 289 -12.05 -19.00 -7.97
C TYR A 289 -13.30 -18.25 -8.44
N PRO A 290 -13.15 -16.96 -8.84
CA PRO A 290 -11.97 -16.12 -8.69
C PRO A 290 -11.76 -15.77 -7.20
N GLY A 291 -10.51 -15.60 -6.76
CA GLY A 291 -10.24 -15.36 -5.34
C GLY A 291 -8.77 -15.54 -5.00
N LYS A 292 -8.38 -15.61 -3.74
CA LYS A 292 -6.98 -15.50 -3.27
C LYS A 292 -6.20 -16.82 -3.17
N ILE A 293 -6.74 -17.91 -3.71
CA ILE A 293 -6.17 -19.26 -3.63
C ILE A 293 -5.49 -19.62 -4.96
N SER A 294 -4.48 -20.50 -4.92
CA SER A 294 -3.81 -21.07 -6.09
C SER A 294 -3.71 -22.58 -5.92
N CYS A 295 -4.15 -23.35 -6.92
CA CYS A 295 -4.26 -24.81 -6.83
C CYS A 295 -3.14 -25.46 -7.66
N VAL A 296 -2.32 -26.28 -7.02
CA VAL A 296 -1.32 -27.12 -7.71
C VAL A 296 -1.97 -28.44 -8.09
N VAL A 297 -2.03 -28.69 -9.39
CA VAL A 297 -2.73 -29.82 -10.00
C VAL A 297 -1.76 -30.60 -10.92
N PRO A 298 -2.08 -31.87 -11.26
CA PRO A 298 -1.28 -32.63 -12.20
C PRO A 298 -1.23 -31.96 -13.58
N LYS A 299 -0.06 -31.99 -14.22
CA LYS A 299 0.06 -31.64 -15.63
C LYS A 299 -0.61 -32.70 -16.50
N GLY A 300 -1.10 -32.27 -17.66
CA GLY A 300 -1.65 -33.16 -18.68
C GLY A 300 -1.76 -32.47 -20.03
N GLU A 301 -2.23 -33.23 -21.02
CA GLU A 301 -2.41 -32.74 -22.40
C GLU A 301 -3.37 -31.55 -22.51
N TRP A 302 -4.22 -31.32 -21.51
CA TRP A 302 -5.09 -30.14 -21.42
C TRP A 302 -4.33 -28.81 -21.51
N LEU A 303 -3.03 -28.77 -21.12
CA LEU A 303 -2.19 -27.59 -21.31
C LEU A 303 -1.95 -27.28 -22.80
N LEU A 304 -1.91 -28.30 -23.66
CA LEU A 304 -1.82 -28.13 -25.11
C LEU A 304 -3.12 -27.54 -25.67
N ASN A 305 -4.28 -27.95 -25.15
CA ASN A 305 -5.59 -27.39 -25.50
C ASN A 305 -5.71 -25.90 -25.11
N LEU A 306 -4.97 -25.46 -24.08
CA LEU A 306 -4.84 -24.05 -23.71
C LEU A 306 -3.88 -23.25 -24.63
N GLY A 307 -3.23 -23.92 -25.58
CA GLY A 307 -2.34 -23.31 -26.56
C GLY A 307 -0.91 -23.08 -26.06
N LEU A 308 -0.45 -23.81 -25.04
CA LEU A 308 0.91 -23.66 -24.51
C LEU A 308 1.98 -24.26 -25.44
N GLY A 309 1.68 -25.37 -26.13
CA GLY A 309 2.66 -26.09 -26.94
C GLY A 309 3.95 -26.39 -26.17
N ASP A 310 5.10 -26.05 -26.75
CA ASP A 310 6.43 -26.25 -26.15
C ASP A 310 6.64 -25.45 -24.85
N ALA A 311 5.80 -24.44 -24.56
CA ALA A 311 5.91 -23.64 -23.34
C ALA A 311 5.54 -24.46 -22.08
N THR A 312 4.89 -25.61 -22.26
CA THR A 312 4.57 -26.57 -21.19
C THR A 312 5.80 -27.06 -20.41
N GLU A 313 6.98 -27.07 -21.03
CA GLU A 313 8.26 -27.44 -20.40
C GLU A 313 8.72 -26.42 -19.34
N TYR A 314 8.34 -25.15 -19.50
CA TYR A 314 8.84 -24.03 -18.69
C TYR A 314 7.84 -23.52 -17.65
N ILE A 315 6.58 -24.00 -17.69
CA ILE A 315 5.54 -23.66 -16.71
C ILE A 315 5.44 -24.77 -15.66
N GLY A 316 5.22 -24.47 -14.37
CA GLY A 316 5.15 -25.52 -13.35
C GLY A 316 6.42 -26.36 -13.20
N ASN A 317 6.28 -27.55 -12.61
CA ASN A 317 7.33 -28.57 -12.48
C ASN A 317 7.13 -29.69 -13.52
N LYS A 318 7.92 -30.76 -13.49
CA LYS A 318 7.76 -31.89 -14.42
C LYS A 318 6.36 -32.53 -14.38
N GLU A 319 5.79 -32.67 -13.19
CA GLU A 319 4.55 -33.44 -12.96
C GLU A 319 3.33 -32.57 -12.64
N SER A 320 3.53 -31.31 -12.23
CA SER A 320 2.46 -30.47 -11.69
C SER A 320 2.55 -29.02 -12.15
N VAL A 321 1.42 -28.33 -12.14
CA VAL A 321 1.29 -26.92 -12.49
C VAL A 321 0.36 -26.22 -11.50
N CYS A 322 0.71 -24.99 -11.15
CA CYS A 322 -0.11 -24.14 -10.28
C CYS A 322 -1.07 -23.32 -11.14
N ILE A 323 -2.38 -23.44 -10.93
CA ILE A 323 -3.41 -22.62 -11.56
C ILE A 323 -3.76 -21.45 -10.63
N ARG A 324 -3.98 -20.28 -11.23
CA ARG A 324 -4.43 -19.06 -10.57
C ARG A 324 -5.53 -18.39 -11.39
N ILE A 325 -6.63 -18.01 -10.75
CA ILE A 325 -7.64 -17.11 -11.32
C ILE A 325 -7.87 -15.98 -10.30
N PRO A 326 -7.15 -14.85 -10.45
CA PRO A 326 -7.30 -13.70 -9.56
C PRO A 326 -8.66 -13.03 -9.68
N ASP A 327 -9.18 -12.48 -8.58
CA ASP A 327 -10.30 -11.54 -8.63
C ASP A 327 -9.83 -10.14 -9.09
N SER A 328 -9.34 -10.09 -10.34
CA SER A 328 -8.83 -8.89 -10.97
C SER A 328 -9.44 -8.76 -12.37
N SER A 329 -10.30 -7.76 -12.55
CA SER A 329 -10.93 -7.45 -13.84
C SER A 329 -9.89 -7.15 -14.92
N ILE A 330 -8.76 -6.55 -14.54
CA ILE A 330 -7.64 -6.24 -15.42
C ILE A 330 -7.01 -7.54 -15.94
N LEU A 331 -6.69 -8.49 -15.04
CA LEU A 331 -6.10 -9.77 -15.44
C LEU A 331 -7.09 -10.66 -16.20
N ALA A 332 -8.35 -10.68 -15.78
CA ALA A 332 -9.40 -11.42 -16.49
C ALA A 332 -9.54 -10.94 -17.94
N TYR A 333 -9.57 -9.62 -18.15
CA TYR A 333 -9.65 -9.04 -19.50
C TYR A 333 -8.35 -9.23 -20.29
N LEU A 334 -7.19 -9.04 -19.67
CA LEU A 334 -5.88 -9.23 -20.31
C LEU A 334 -5.70 -10.67 -20.80
N THR A 335 -5.99 -11.66 -19.95
CA THR A 335 -5.89 -13.09 -20.29
C THR A 335 -6.93 -13.54 -21.30
N GLN A 336 -8.10 -12.90 -21.36
CA GLN A 336 -9.07 -13.13 -22.43
C GLN A 336 -8.53 -12.67 -23.81
N LEU A 337 -7.76 -11.59 -23.85
CA LEU A 337 -7.14 -11.08 -25.08
C LEU A 337 -5.91 -11.87 -25.50
N THR A 338 -5.05 -12.25 -24.55
CA THR A 338 -3.74 -12.85 -24.84
C THR A 338 -3.76 -14.38 -24.82
N GLY A 339 -4.79 -14.98 -24.23
CA GLY A 339 -4.73 -16.35 -23.72
C GLY A 339 -4.07 -16.40 -22.34
N PRO A 340 -3.81 -17.62 -21.82
CA PRO A 340 -3.19 -17.79 -20.50
C PRO A 340 -1.85 -17.08 -20.38
N VAL A 341 -1.56 -16.59 -19.18
CA VAL A 341 -0.27 -15.93 -18.87
C VAL A 341 0.44 -16.62 -17.73
N ALA A 342 1.76 -16.68 -17.81
CA ALA A 342 2.63 -17.15 -16.75
C ALA A 342 2.73 -16.03 -15.71
N LEU A 343 2.46 -16.35 -14.44
CA LEU A 343 2.32 -15.37 -13.37
C LEU A 343 3.28 -15.67 -12.21
N SER A 344 4.09 -14.68 -11.86
CA SER A 344 4.98 -14.70 -10.69
C SER A 344 4.89 -13.36 -9.96
N SER A 345 5.17 -13.28 -8.67
CA SER A 345 5.20 -12.00 -7.92
C SER A 345 6.15 -10.97 -8.57
N ALA A 346 5.88 -9.68 -8.44
CA ALA A 346 6.64 -8.62 -9.12
C ALA A 346 7.85 -8.09 -8.33
N ASN A 347 8.58 -9.00 -7.69
CA ASN A 347 9.77 -8.71 -6.89
C ASN A 347 10.98 -9.54 -7.36
N PRO A 348 12.23 -9.06 -7.14
CA PRO A 348 13.42 -9.90 -7.25
C PRO A 348 13.29 -11.18 -6.42
N SER A 349 13.88 -12.29 -6.86
CA SER A 349 13.76 -13.56 -6.13
C SER A 349 14.30 -13.45 -4.70
N GLY A 350 13.41 -13.58 -3.70
CA GLY A 350 13.75 -13.47 -2.28
C GLY A 350 13.63 -12.05 -1.70
N GLY A 351 13.26 -11.05 -2.50
CA GLY A 351 12.93 -9.70 -2.03
C GLY A 351 11.52 -9.59 -1.45
N GLU A 352 11.19 -8.43 -0.90
CA GLU A 352 9.85 -8.13 -0.38
C GLU A 352 8.80 -8.12 -1.49
N ASP A 353 7.57 -8.51 -1.16
CA ASP A 353 6.46 -8.50 -2.11
C ASP A 353 6.07 -7.07 -2.48
N SER A 354 5.80 -6.83 -3.76
CA SER A 354 5.45 -5.51 -4.26
C SER A 354 3.96 -5.23 -4.11
N ILE A 355 3.62 -4.28 -3.24
CA ILE A 355 2.24 -3.86 -2.96
C ILE A 355 1.85 -2.55 -3.66
N HIS A 356 2.78 -1.92 -4.39
CA HIS A 356 2.51 -0.74 -5.20
C HIS A 356 3.27 -0.83 -6.52
N HIS A 357 2.72 -0.24 -7.58
CA HIS A 357 3.37 -0.27 -8.89
C HIS A 357 4.75 0.39 -8.91
N ASP A 358 4.95 1.41 -8.08
CA ASP A 358 6.24 2.08 -7.93
C ASP A 358 7.33 1.15 -7.39
N MET A 359 6.99 0.20 -6.50
CA MET A 359 7.95 -0.80 -6.01
C MET A 359 8.44 -1.71 -7.15
N VAL A 360 7.55 -2.04 -8.08
CA VAL A 360 7.89 -2.84 -9.27
C VAL A 360 8.76 -2.02 -10.22
N LEU A 361 8.43 -0.76 -10.44
CA LEU A 361 9.20 0.14 -11.31
C LEU A 361 10.62 0.37 -10.77
N GLU A 362 10.76 0.53 -9.46
CA GLU A 362 12.05 0.71 -8.80
C GLU A 362 12.92 -0.55 -8.89
N SER A 363 12.35 -1.72 -8.63
CA SER A 363 13.10 -2.98 -8.56
C SER A 363 13.33 -3.66 -9.92
N LEU A 364 12.32 -3.66 -10.78
CA LEU A 364 12.28 -4.46 -12.02
C LEU A 364 11.91 -3.65 -13.27
N GLY A 365 11.58 -2.36 -13.14
CA GLY A 365 11.09 -1.51 -14.25
C GLY A 365 12.04 -1.38 -15.44
N HIS A 366 13.32 -1.72 -15.26
CA HIS A 366 14.35 -1.73 -16.31
C HIS A 366 14.53 -3.09 -17.01
N LYS A 367 13.94 -4.15 -16.45
CA LYS A 367 14.03 -5.52 -16.96
C LYS A 367 12.72 -6.01 -17.60
N ILE A 368 11.65 -5.22 -17.50
CA ILE A 368 10.31 -5.55 -18.03
C ILE A 368 9.94 -4.61 -19.18
N ASP A 369 8.94 -4.99 -19.96
CA ASP A 369 8.55 -4.29 -21.20
C ASP A 369 7.34 -3.37 -21.01
N GLY A 370 6.64 -3.47 -19.88
CA GLY A 370 5.57 -2.56 -19.52
C GLY A 370 5.09 -2.73 -18.07
N MET A 371 4.38 -1.73 -17.56
CA MET A 371 3.78 -1.76 -16.23
C MET A 371 2.37 -1.21 -16.24
N ILE A 372 1.41 -1.97 -15.71
CA ILE A 372 0.05 -1.48 -15.46
C ILE A 372 -0.01 -0.90 -14.04
N CYS A 373 -0.27 0.40 -13.94
CA CYS A 373 -0.35 1.16 -12.70
C CYS A 373 -1.79 1.24 -12.19
N ASP A 374 -2.04 0.74 -10.98
CA ASP A 374 -3.36 0.71 -10.33
C ASP A 374 -3.32 1.11 -8.85
N GLY A 375 -2.26 1.80 -8.41
CA GLY A 375 -2.09 2.19 -7.00
C GLY A 375 -1.68 1.04 -6.10
N GLU A 376 -2.17 1.04 -4.86
CA GLU A 376 -1.94 0.02 -3.85
C GLU A 376 -2.66 -1.29 -4.20
N SER A 377 -2.04 -2.41 -3.84
CA SER A 377 -2.65 -3.72 -3.96
C SER A 377 -3.69 -3.94 -2.86
N ARG A 378 -4.68 -4.80 -3.14
CA ARG A 378 -5.77 -5.05 -2.19
C ARG A 378 -5.31 -5.77 -0.92
N GLU A 379 -4.27 -6.60 -1.05
CA GLU A 379 -3.67 -7.33 0.07
C GLU A 379 -2.18 -7.01 0.15
N THR A 380 -1.60 -7.27 1.32
CA THR A 380 -0.16 -7.11 1.56
C THR A 380 0.62 -8.43 1.45
N ALA A 381 -0.09 -9.55 1.35
CA ALA A 381 0.47 -10.89 1.30
C ALA A 381 0.06 -11.63 0.02
N PRO A 382 0.90 -12.54 -0.50
CA PRO A 382 0.62 -13.27 -1.72
C PRO A 382 -0.48 -14.33 -1.52
N SER A 383 -0.93 -14.96 -2.60
CA SER A 383 -1.95 -16.01 -2.56
C SER A 383 -1.53 -17.24 -1.75
N THR A 384 -2.52 -17.93 -1.17
CA THR A 384 -2.33 -19.25 -0.55
C THR A 384 -2.19 -20.31 -1.64
N VAL A 385 -1.16 -21.16 -1.53
CA VAL A 385 -0.83 -22.19 -2.54
C VAL A 385 -1.13 -23.57 -1.96
N VAL A 386 -2.18 -24.19 -2.51
CA VAL A 386 -2.73 -25.48 -2.08
C VAL A 386 -2.24 -26.57 -3.01
N ASN A 387 -1.70 -27.63 -2.45
CA ASN A 387 -1.35 -28.85 -3.14
C ASN A 387 -2.59 -29.74 -3.27
N CYS A 388 -3.08 -29.91 -4.50
CA CYS A 388 -4.26 -30.71 -4.81
C CYS A 388 -3.91 -32.04 -5.49
N LEU A 389 -2.64 -32.47 -5.48
CA LEU A 389 -2.23 -33.71 -6.17
C LEU A 389 -2.86 -34.98 -5.58
N ASN A 390 -3.20 -34.99 -4.29
CA ASN A 390 -3.87 -36.11 -3.60
C ASN A 390 -5.37 -35.86 -3.37
N ILE A 391 -5.97 -34.87 -4.04
CA ILE A 391 -7.36 -34.48 -3.77
C ILE A 391 -8.35 -35.60 -4.08
N SER A 392 -8.05 -36.49 -5.02
CA SER A 392 -8.85 -37.70 -5.31
C SER A 392 -8.92 -38.68 -4.14
N LYS A 393 -7.94 -38.64 -3.21
CA LYS A 393 -7.93 -39.40 -1.96
C LYS A 393 -8.65 -38.67 -0.82
N GLY A 394 -9.13 -37.45 -1.06
CA GLY A 394 -9.77 -36.61 -0.05
C GLY A 394 -8.79 -35.80 0.81
N GLU A 395 -7.56 -35.59 0.31
CA GLU A 395 -6.48 -34.91 1.03
C GLU A 395 -5.97 -33.68 0.25
N ILE A 396 -5.72 -32.59 0.97
CA ILE A 396 -4.98 -31.42 0.48
C ILE A 396 -3.83 -31.10 1.43
N SER A 397 -2.79 -30.44 0.92
CA SER A 397 -1.72 -29.87 1.75
C SER A 397 -1.36 -28.47 1.27
N PHE A 398 -0.47 -27.77 1.98
CA PHE A 398 -0.14 -26.37 1.68
C PHE A 398 1.34 -26.24 1.36
N PHE A 399 1.66 -25.64 0.21
CA PHE A 399 3.03 -25.21 -0.10
C PHE A 399 3.33 -23.83 0.50
N ARG A 400 2.30 -22.99 0.65
CA ARG A 400 2.40 -21.67 1.25
C ARG A 400 1.04 -21.24 1.78
N ILE A 401 1.01 -20.76 3.03
CA ILE A 401 -0.13 -20.01 3.58
C ILE A 401 0.10 -18.54 3.27
N GLY A 402 -0.87 -17.92 2.59
CA GLY A 402 -0.84 -16.52 2.17
C GLY A 402 -2.03 -15.75 2.76
N CYS A 403 -2.58 -14.82 1.99
CA CYS A 403 -3.72 -14.00 2.40
C CYS A 403 -5.04 -14.76 2.61
N ALA A 404 -5.18 -16.00 2.13
CA ALA A 404 -6.31 -16.87 2.49
C ALA A 404 -5.89 -17.78 3.67
N PRO A 405 -6.45 -17.59 4.88
CA PRO A 405 -6.09 -18.40 6.04
C PRO A 405 -6.32 -19.89 5.80
N GLN A 406 -5.52 -20.73 6.46
CA GLN A 406 -5.62 -22.19 6.31
C GLN A 406 -7.03 -22.71 6.62
N ASP A 407 -7.61 -22.33 7.76
CA ASP A 407 -8.95 -22.76 8.18
C ASP A 407 -10.02 -22.41 7.15
N HIS A 408 -9.89 -21.26 6.48
CA HIS A 408 -10.82 -20.87 5.42
C HIS A 408 -10.73 -21.84 4.23
N VAL A 409 -9.52 -22.18 3.79
CA VAL A 409 -9.31 -23.14 2.69
C VAL A 409 -9.82 -24.54 3.06
N GLU A 410 -9.58 -24.98 4.29
CA GLU A 410 -10.07 -26.28 4.79
C GLU A 410 -11.60 -26.32 4.83
N ASN A 411 -12.26 -25.24 5.24
CA ASN A 411 -13.71 -25.13 5.20
C ASN A 411 -14.27 -25.24 3.77
N LEU A 412 -13.66 -24.56 2.79
CA LEU A 412 -14.05 -24.69 1.38
C LEU A 412 -13.84 -26.12 0.87
N PHE A 413 -12.80 -26.80 1.34
CA PHE A 413 -12.54 -28.18 0.96
C PHE A 413 -13.58 -29.16 1.53
N GLU A 414 -13.98 -28.98 2.79
CA GLU A 414 -15.06 -29.77 3.39
C GLU A 414 -16.43 -29.48 2.75
N GLU A 415 -16.69 -28.25 2.32
CA GLU A 415 -17.87 -27.91 1.52
C GLU A 415 -17.86 -28.63 0.16
N ALA A 416 -16.72 -28.63 -0.54
CA ALA A 416 -16.56 -29.34 -1.80
C ALA A 416 -16.79 -30.86 -1.65
N LYS A 417 -16.31 -31.47 -0.55
CA LYS A 417 -16.58 -32.89 -0.24
C LYS A 417 -18.07 -33.18 -0.08
N LYS A 418 -18.81 -32.28 0.58
CA LYS A 418 -20.27 -32.39 0.74
C LYS A 418 -20.99 -32.26 -0.60
N GLU A 419 -20.59 -31.31 -1.44
CA GLU A 419 -21.19 -31.09 -2.78
C GLU A 419 -21.16 -32.36 -3.63
N VAL A 420 -20.01 -33.06 -3.66
CA VAL A 420 -19.83 -34.26 -4.48
C VAL A 420 -20.19 -35.57 -3.76
N ASN A 421 -20.74 -35.50 -2.54
CA ASN A 421 -20.98 -36.65 -1.67
C ASN A 421 -19.75 -37.58 -1.57
N PHE A 422 -18.57 -36.99 -1.35
CA PHE A 422 -17.31 -37.71 -1.40
C PHE A 422 -17.28 -38.86 -0.39
N LYS A 423 -17.01 -40.07 -0.88
CA LYS A 423 -16.79 -41.26 -0.04
C LYS A 423 -15.30 -41.60 -0.10
N PRO A 424 -14.59 -41.68 1.04
CA PRO A 424 -13.20 -42.09 1.02
C PRO A 424 -13.08 -43.48 0.40
N GLN A 425 -12.25 -43.63 -0.63
CA GLN A 425 -11.94 -44.94 -1.17
C GLN A 425 -11.10 -45.69 -0.12
N ILE A 426 -11.72 -46.65 0.57
CA ILE A 426 -10.98 -47.61 1.39
C ILE A 426 -10.18 -48.48 0.43
N ILE A 427 -8.91 -48.15 0.22
CA ILE A 427 -7.97 -49.04 -0.45
C ILE A 427 -7.70 -50.16 0.56
N VAL A 428 -8.44 -51.26 0.45
CA VAL A 428 -8.06 -52.52 1.10
C VAL A 428 -6.79 -52.97 0.38
N GLU A 429 -5.62 -52.76 1.00
CA GLU A 429 -4.40 -53.43 0.60
C GLU A 429 -4.68 -54.94 0.61
N LYS A 430 -4.91 -55.52 -0.56
CA LYS A 430 -4.80 -56.96 -0.73
C LYS A 430 -3.33 -57.29 -0.53
N ASN A 431 -2.99 -57.67 0.70
CA ASN A 431 -1.79 -58.43 0.99
C ASN A 431 -1.76 -59.65 0.06
N LEU A 432 -0.98 -59.54 -1.01
CA LEU A 432 -0.57 -60.68 -1.81
C LEU A 432 0.49 -61.41 -0.98
N ASN A 433 0.04 -62.53 -0.38
CA ASN A 433 0.90 -63.55 0.23
C ASN A 433 1.80 -64.22 -0.80
#